data_AF-A0A8S3JTQ7-F1
#
_entry.id   AF-A0A8S3JTQ7-F1
#
_cell.length_a   1.000
_cell.length_b   1.000
_cell.length_c   1.000
_cell.angle_alpha   90.00
_cell.angle_beta   90.00
_cell.angle_gamma   90.00
#
_symmetry.space_group_name_H-M   'P 1'
#
loop_
_entity.id
_entity.type
_entity.pdbx_description
1 polymer ?
#
loop_
_entity_poly.entity_id
_entity_poly.type
_entity_poly.pdbx_seq_one_letter_code
_entity_poly.pdbx_strand_id
1 'polypeptide(L)'
;MYVNLLFFKLREQLENAFEMSLSSYKQYIDDEMLQILAQMDKPTMILPHLYLGSEWNASNFEELKANNIGYVLNVSREIDNFFPGHFKYLNVRVHDHDDANLLKEWEKTFRFINEAKLNNQSCLVHCKMGISRSAST
;
A
#
# COMPACT_ATOMS: atom_id res chain seq x y z
N MET A 1 -23.87 -6.11 2.02
CA MET A 1 -24.77 -6.23 0.85
C MET A 1 -24.08 -5.81 -0.45
N TYR A 2 -23.43 -4.64 -0.52
CA TYR A 2 -22.71 -4.19 -1.74
C TYR A 2 -21.52 -5.06 -2.17
N VAL A 3 -20.74 -5.55 -1.19
CA VAL A 3 -19.54 -6.36 -1.43
C VAL A 3 -19.88 -7.70 -2.11
N ASN A 4 -20.91 -8.41 -1.65
CA ASN A 4 -21.40 -9.64 -2.28
C ASN A 4 -21.90 -9.44 -3.72
N LEU A 5 -22.48 -8.27 -4.02
CA LEU A 5 -22.92 -7.94 -5.38
C LEU A 5 -21.75 -7.73 -6.34
N LEU A 6 -20.67 -7.11 -5.86
CA LEU A 6 -19.45 -6.91 -6.64
C LEU A 6 -18.75 -8.24 -6.94
N PHE A 7 -18.64 -9.14 -5.93
CA PHE A 7 -18.06 -10.48 -6.10
C PHE A 7 -18.80 -11.29 -7.16
N PHE A 8 -20.14 -11.32 -7.06
CA PHE A 8 -20.98 -12.02 -8.03
C PHE A 8 -20.77 -11.49 -9.45
N LYS A 9 -20.76 -10.16 -9.60
CA LYS A 9 -20.64 -9.50 -10.90
C LYS A 9 -19.26 -9.71 -11.55
N LEU A 10 -18.18 -9.68 -10.78
CA LEU A 10 -16.84 -9.95 -11.33
C LEU A 10 -16.72 -11.40 -11.79
N ARG A 11 -17.19 -12.36 -10.99
CA ARG A 11 -17.15 -13.77 -11.38
C ARG A 11 -17.95 -14.02 -12.67
N GLU A 12 -19.15 -13.45 -12.79
CA GLU A 12 -19.96 -13.54 -14.02
C GLU A 12 -19.23 -12.94 -15.23
N GLN A 13 -18.55 -11.80 -15.07
CA GLN A 13 -17.74 -11.21 -16.13
C GLN A 13 -16.56 -12.10 -16.54
N LEU A 14 -15.89 -12.74 -15.58
CA LEU A 14 -14.80 -13.68 -15.85
C LEU A 14 -15.31 -14.96 -16.54
N GLU A 15 -16.42 -15.53 -16.07
CA GLU A 15 -17.05 -16.71 -16.71
C GLU A 15 -17.43 -16.42 -18.17
N ASN A 16 -17.97 -15.23 -18.44
CA ASN A 16 -18.29 -14.78 -19.80
C ASN A 16 -17.04 -14.54 -20.65
N ALA A 17 -15.98 -13.94 -20.09
CA ALA A 17 -14.76 -13.63 -20.84
C ALA A 17 -13.96 -14.88 -21.24
N PHE A 18 -13.99 -15.92 -20.40
CA PHE A 18 -13.27 -17.18 -20.64
C PHE A 18 -14.16 -18.29 -21.20
N GLU A 19 -15.45 -18.01 -21.43
CA GLU A 19 -16.47 -18.96 -21.89
C GLU A 19 -16.48 -20.27 -21.07
N MET A 20 -16.21 -20.17 -19.77
CA MET A 20 -16.07 -21.32 -18.89
C MET A 20 -16.72 -21.07 -17.53
N SER A 21 -17.27 -22.12 -16.91
CA SER A 21 -17.75 -22.01 -15.54
C SER A 21 -16.58 -21.96 -14.56
N LEU A 22 -16.64 -21.01 -13.63
CA LEU A 22 -15.71 -20.85 -12.53
C LEU A 22 -16.32 -21.33 -11.20
N SER A 23 -17.42 -22.08 -11.26
CA SER A 23 -18.13 -22.59 -10.08
C SER A 23 -17.25 -23.38 -9.12
N SER A 24 -16.32 -24.19 -9.62
CA SER A 24 -15.33 -24.93 -8.82
C SER A 24 -14.28 -24.04 -8.13
N TYR A 25 -14.06 -22.83 -8.64
CA TYR A 25 -13.10 -21.86 -8.11
C TYR A 25 -13.76 -20.76 -7.28
N LYS A 26 -15.09 -20.82 -7.09
CA LYS A 26 -15.87 -19.77 -6.41
C LYS A 26 -15.24 -19.36 -5.08
N GLN A 27 -14.91 -20.34 -4.23
CA GLN A 27 -14.36 -20.06 -2.90
C GLN A 27 -13.01 -19.32 -2.99
N TYR A 28 -12.11 -19.80 -3.83
CA TYR A 28 -10.81 -19.17 -4.05
C TYR A 28 -10.94 -17.74 -4.57
N ILE A 29 -11.82 -17.52 -5.56
CA ILE A 29 -12.07 -16.19 -6.12
C ILE A 29 -12.65 -15.26 -5.04
N ASP A 30 -13.63 -15.72 -4.26
CA ASP A 30 -14.23 -14.92 -3.20
C ASP A 30 -13.19 -14.54 -2.12
N ASP A 31 -12.32 -15.47 -1.74
CA ASP A 31 -11.26 -15.25 -0.75
C ASP A 31 -10.21 -14.24 -1.27
N GLU A 32 -9.73 -14.42 -2.50
CA GLU A 32 -8.80 -13.48 -3.15
C GLU A 32 -9.42 -12.09 -3.31
N MET A 33 -10.70 -12.02 -3.72
CA MET A 33 -11.37 -10.75 -3.88
C MET A 33 -11.61 -10.04 -2.54
N LEU A 34 -11.92 -10.78 -1.46
CA LEU A 34 -12.00 -10.22 -0.11
C LEU A 34 -10.65 -9.62 0.32
N GLN A 35 -9.56 -10.32 0.03
CA GLN A 35 -8.21 -9.85 0.32
C GLN A 35 -7.86 -8.59 -0.48
N ILE A 36 -8.21 -8.54 -1.77
CA ILE A 36 -8.03 -7.34 -2.61
C ILE A 36 -8.83 -6.17 -2.06
N LEU A 37 -10.12 -6.36 -1.78
CA LEU A 37 -10.98 -5.29 -1.26
C LEU A 37 -10.51 -4.78 0.11
N ALA A 38 -10.00 -5.64 0.97
CA ALA A 38 -9.44 -5.25 2.25
C ALA A 38 -8.17 -4.38 2.12
N GLN A 39 -7.46 -4.43 0.99
CA GLN A 39 -6.28 -3.61 0.72
C GLN A 39 -6.60 -2.29 0.02
N MET A 40 -7.85 -2.08 -0.43
CA MET A 40 -8.28 -0.89 -1.16
C MET A 40 -8.67 0.30 -0.26
N ASP A 41 -8.46 0.20 1.05
CA ASP A 41 -8.65 1.33 1.94
C ASP A 41 -7.66 2.46 1.63
N LYS A 42 -8.13 3.68 1.80
CA LYS A 42 -7.31 4.89 1.63
C LYS A 42 -6.16 4.88 2.65
N PRO A 43 -5.00 5.49 2.31
CA PRO A 43 -3.92 5.63 3.29
C PRO A 43 -4.42 6.47 4.47
N THR A 44 -4.05 6.05 5.68
CA THR A 44 -4.44 6.75 6.91
C THR A 44 -3.54 7.96 7.11
N MET A 45 -4.15 9.15 7.24
CA MET A 45 -3.41 10.36 7.59
C MET A 45 -3.13 10.37 9.10
N ILE A 46 -1.86 10.23 9.47
CA ILE A 46 -1.41 10.25 10.88
C ILE A 46 -1.15 11.69 11.33
N LEU A 47 -0.53 12.48 10.46
CA LEU A 47 -0.30 13.92 10.62
C LEU A 47 -0.57 14.62 9.29
N PRO A 48 -0.72 15.97 9.26
CA PRO A 48 -1.00 16.70 8.01
C PRO A 48 0.00 16.49 6.86
N HIS A 49 1.19 15.95 7.15
CA HIS A 49 2.27 15.69 6.19
C HIS A 49 2.73 14.21 6.22
N LEU A 50 2.02 13.34 6.93
CA LEU A 50 2.44 11.95 7.15
C LEU A 50 1.24 11.01 6.98
N TYR A 51 1.39 10.10 6.03
CA TYR A 51 0.43 9.06 5.72
C TYR A 51 1.03 7.69 5.97
N LEU A 52 0.18 6.76 6.41
CA LEU A 52 0.48 5.36 6.59
C LEU A 52 -0.35 4.55 5.60
N GLY A 53 0.27 3.63 4.86
CA GLY A 53 -0.46 2.84 3.86
C GLY A 53 0.18 1.50 3.50
N SER A 54 -0.50 0.79 2.61
CA SER A 54 -0.10 -0.49 2.03
C SER A 54 0.68 -0.31 0.72
N GLU A 55 1.15 -1.42 0.15
CA GLU A 55 1.69 -1.45 -1.21
C GLU A 55 0.68 -0.95 -2.25
N TRP A 56 -0.61 -1.20 -1.98
CA TRP A 56 -1.71 -0.76 -2.83
C TRP A 56 -1.77 0.78 -2.90
N ASN A 57 -1.69 1.45 -1.74
CA ASN A 57 -1.66 2.91 -1.71
C ASN A 57 -0.41 3.48 -2.40
N ALA A 58 0.75 2.83 -2.24
CA ALA A 58 2.00 3.23 -2.90
C ALA A 58 1.96 3.03 -4.43
N SER A 59 1.11 2.13 -4.92
CA SER A 59 0.91 1.85 -6.35
C SER A 59 -0.12 2.75 -7.02
N ASN A 60 -0.80 3.63 -6.27
CA ASN A 60 -1.86 4.49 -6.78
C ASN A 60 -1.36 5.94 -7.02
N PHE A 61 -0.86 6.21 -8.23
CA PHE A 61 -0.28 7.51 -8.58
C PHE A 61 -1.22 8.69 -8.32
N GLU A 62 -2.50 8.56 -8.71
CA GLU A 62 -3.49 9.63 -8.57
C GLU A 62 -3.78 9.94 -7.10
N GLU A 63 -3.88 8.91 -6.25
CA GLU A 63 -4.08 9.10 -4.81
C GLU A 63 -2.85 9.72 -4.13
N LEU A 64 -1.64 9.33 -4.55
CA LEU A 64 -0.40 9.97 -4.08
C LEU A 64 -0.39 11.46 -4.42
N LYS A 65 -0.74 11.83 -5.67
CA LYS A 65 -0.81 13.23 -6.10
C LYS A 65 -1.90 14.00 -5.37
N ALA A 66 -3.09 13.43 -5.20
CA ALA A 66 -4.20 14.06 -4.51
C ALA A 66 -3.88 14.35 -3.03
N ASN A 67 -3.09 13.49 -2.38
CA ASN A 67 -2.62 13.67 -1.00
C ASN A 67 -1.34 14.53 -0.87
N ASN A 68 -0.91 15.19 -1.96
CA ASN A 68 0.31 15.99 -2.03
C ASN A 68 1.57 15.21 -1.60
N ILE A 69 1.61 13.91 -1.91
CA ILE A 69 2.76 13.07 -1.60
C ILE A 69 3.91 13.46 -2.54
N GLY A 70 5.04 13.84 -1.96
CA GLY A 70 6.31 14.03 -2.67
C GLY A 70 7.37 13.00 -2.27
N TYR A 71 7.16 12.33 -1.14
CA TYR A 71 8.12 11.47 -0.47
C TYR A 71 7.47 10.13 -0.18
N VAL A 72 8.15 9.04 -0.51
CA VAL A 72 7.69 7.68 -0.26
C VAL A 72 8.77 6.91 0.49
N LEU A 73 8.47 6.53 1.73
CA LEU A 73 9.29 5.65 2.55
C LEU A 73 8.78 4.22 2.41
N ASN A 74 9.53 3.40 1.68
CA ASN A 74 9.25 1.99 1.45
C ASN A 74 10.00 1.13 2.48
N VAL A 75 9.26 0.56 3.43
CA VAL A 75 9.78 -0.25 4.54
C VAL A 75 9.65 -1.75 4.23
N SER A 76 9.82 -2.14 2.97
CA SER A 76 9.72 -3.53 2.53
C SER A 76 10.93 -3.97 1.70
N ARG A 77 11.31 -5.24 1.85
CA ARG A 77 12.39 -5.82 1.06
C ARG A 77 11.91 -6.23 -0.33
N GLU A 78 10.66 -6.68 -0.39
CA GLU A 78 10.07 -7.40 -1.51
C GLU A 78 9.33 -6.52 -2.51
N ILE A 79 9.03 -5.25 -2.18
CA ILE A 79 8.28 -4.34 -3.05
C ILE A 79 9.23 -3.31 -3.62
N ASP A 80 9.25 -3.18 -4.94
CA ASP A 80 9.99 -2.12 -5.62
C ASP A 80 9.21 -0.81 -5.69
N ASN A 81 9.93 0.26 -6.01
CA ASN A 81 9.32 1.58 -6.10
C ASN A 81 8.47 1.66 -7.37
N PHE A 82 7.18 1.93 -7.22
CA PHE A 82 6.23 1.95 -8.34
C PHE A 82 6.47 3.11 -9.32
N PHE A 83 6.94 4.26 -8.85
CA PHE A 83 7.04 5.49 -9.67
C PHE A 83 8.40 6.19 -9.53
N PRO A 84 9.51 5.53 -9.87
CA PRO A 84 10.84 6.12 -9.78
C PRO A 84 10.91 7.39 -10.64
N GLY A 85 11.48 8.47 -10.08
CA GLY A 85 11.60 9.77 -10.75
C GLY A 85 10.42 10.73 -10.54
N HIS A 86 9.27 10.26 -10.05
CA HIS A 86 8.12 11.11 -9.72
C HIS A 86 8.05 11.52 -8.25
N PHE A 87 8.55 10.65 -7.36
CA PHE A 87 8.63 10.90 -5.92
C PHE A 87 10.06 10.70 -5.44
N LYS A 88 10.42 11.36 -4.35
CA LYS A 88 11.65 11.03 -3.63
C LYS A 88 11.41 9.75 -2.84
N TYR A 89 12.29 8.77 -2.98
CA TYR A 89 12.16 7.50 -2.28
C TYR A 89 13.24 7.32 -1.22
N LEU A 90 12.84 6.71 -0.11
CA LEU A 90 13.76 6.10 0.84
C LEU A 90 13.35 4.64 1.05
N ASN A 91 14.32 3.73 0.90
CA ASN A 91 14.08 2.29 1.04
C ASN A 91 14.74 1.78 2.33
N VAL A 92 13.92 1.20 3.21
CA VAL A 92 14.35 0.45 4.40
C VAL A 92 14.00 -1.01 4.15
N ARG A 93 14.97 -1.76 3.60
CA ARG A 93 14.79 -3.12 3.11
C ARG A 93 14.83 -4.13 4.26
N VAL A 94 13.76 -4.18 5.04
CA VAL A 94 13.59 -5.11 6.18
C VAL A 94 12.60 -6.23 5.84
N HIS A 95 12.88 -7.43 6.37
CA HIS A 95 11.94 -8.54 6.39
C HIS A 95 10.93 -8.37 7.53
N ASP A 96 9.72 -8.92 7.38
CA ASP A 96 8.63 -8.85 8.38
C ASP A 96 8.87 -9.72 9.64
N HIS A 97 10.13 -10.02 9.97
CA HIS A 97 10.50 -10.84 11.13
C HIS A 97 10.86 -9.92 12.30
N ASP A 98 10.45 -10.28 13.51
CA ASP A 98 10.48 -9.48 14.75
C ASP A 98 11.86 -8.90 15.15
N ASP A 99 12.95 -9.32 14.51
CA ASP A 99 14.32 -8.84 14.76
C ASP A 99 14.76 -7.66 13.87
N ALA A 100 13.88 -7.14 13.02
CA ALA A 100 14.17 -5.97 12.20
C ALA A 100 14.39 -4.74 13.10
N ASN A 101 15.66 -4.40 13.34
CA ASN A 101 16.05 -3.29 14.21
C ASN A 101 15.83 -1.92 13.52
N LEU A 102 14.55 -1.57 13.35
CA LEU A 102 14.06 -0.29 12.79
C LEU A 102 14.59 0.92 13.56
N LEU A 103 14.93 0.75 14.85
CA LEU A 103 15.55 1.79 15.67
C LEU A 103 16.86 2.30 15.08
N LYS A 104 17.63 1.45 14.37
CA LYS A 104 18.88 1.87 13.71
C LYS A 104 18.62 2.81 12.52
N GLU A 105 17.45 2.71 11.90
CA GLU A 105 17.05 3.54 10.76
C GLU A 105 16.23 4.76 11.20
N TRP A 106 15.81 4.84 12.47
CA TRP A 106 14.93 5.88 13.00
C TRP A 106 15.38 7.30 12.65
N GLU A 107 16.65 7.62 12.86
CA GLU A 107 17.16 8.97 12.58
C GLU A 107 17.08 9.31 11.09
N LYS A 108 17.24 8.30 10.22
CA LYS A 108 17.20 8.46 8.77
C LYS A 108 15.75 8.56 8.27
N THR A 109 14.84 7.73 8.78
CA THR A 109 13.40 7.78 8.44
C THR A 109 12.77 9.07 8.95
N PHE A 110 13.06 9.47 10.19
CA PHE A 110 12.60 10.73 10.77
C PHE A 110 13.06 11.94 9.96
N ARG A 111 14.35 12.00 9.58
CA ARG A 111 14.86 13.08 8.73
C ARG A 111 14.16 13.14 7.38
N PHE A 112 13.90 11.99 6.77
CA PHE A 112 13.21 11.91 5.49
C PHE A 112 11.76 12.42 5.57
N ILE A 113 11.02 12.02 6.61
CA ILE A 113 9.66 12.51 6.87
C ILE A 113 9.67 14.03 7.13
N ASN A 114 10.63 14.51 7.93
CA ASN A 114 10.73 15.94 8.23
C ASN A 114 11.15 16.76 7.00
N GLU A 115 11.96 16.20 6.11
CA GLU A 115 12.30 16.83 4.83
C GLU A 115 11.04 17.03 3.96
N ALA A 116 10.15 16.04 3.90
CA ALA A 116 8.86 16.19 3.20
C ALA A 116 8.08 17.39 3.74
N LYS A 117 7.95 17.47 5.07
CA LYS A 117 7.29 18.57 5.77
C LYS A 117 7.90 19.92 5.43
N LEU A 118 9.23 20.04 5.48
CA LEU A 118 9.95 21.30 5.20
C LEU A 118 9.78 21.76 3.75
N ASN A 119 9.51 20.84 2.83
CA ASN A 119 9.22 21.14 1.42
C ASN A 119 7.73 21.36 1.14
N ASN A 120 6.88 21.48 2.17
CA ASN A 120 5.41 21.57 2.02
C ASN A 120 4.81 20.39 1.23
N GLN A 121 5.38 19.19 1.40
CA GLN A 121 4.87 17.95 0.82
C GLN A 121 4.57 16.93 1.91
N SER A 122 3.77 15.94 1.56
CA SER A 122 3.45 14.81 2.42
C SER A 122 4.41 13.64 2.16
N CYS A 123 4.63 12.83 3.19
CA CYS A 123 5.34 11.55 3.10
C CYS A 123 4.34 10.40 3.26
N LEU A 124 4.38 9.43 2.35
CA LEU A 124 3.75 8.12 2.55
C LEU A 124 4.79 7.16 3.15
N VAL A 125 4.48 6.58 4.29
CA VAL A 125 5.22 5.43 4.85
C VAL A 125 4.41 4.18 4.56
N HIS A 126 5.00 3.22 3.85
CA HIS A 126 4.30 1.99 3.50
C HIS A 126 5.17 0.75 3.67
N CYS A 127 4.50 -0.38 3.85
CA CYS A 127 5.07 -1.70 3.72
C CYS A 127 4.18 -2.53 2.77
N LYS A 128 4.02 -3.83 3.03
CA LYS A 128 3.07 -4.65 2.27
C LYS A 128 1.63 -4.36 2.65
N MET A 129 1.26 -4.65 3.90
CA MET A 129 -0.13 -4.53 4.37
C MET A 129 -0.46 -3.19 5.04
N GLY A 130 0.54 -2.37 5.36
CA GLY A 130 0.33 -1.10 6.07
C GLY A 130 0.05 -1.21 7.58
N ILE A 131 0.25 -2.39 8.17
CA ILE A 131 -0.17 -2.71 9.55
C ILE A 131 1.01 -2.80 10.54
N SER A 132 2.10 -3.47 10.17
CA SER A 132 3.20 -3.81 11.11
C SER A 132 4.45 -2.93 10.90
N ARG A 133 5.20 -3.20 9.81
CA ARG A 133 6.44 -2.50 9.46
C ARG A 133 6.29 -0.99 9.34
N SER A 134 5.26 -0.52 8.63
CA SER A 134 5.04 0.90 8.39
C SER A 134 4.58 1.66 9.64
N ALA A 135 3.82 1.00 10.53
CA ALA A 135 3.32 1.61 11.77
C ALA A 135 4.40 1.76 12.85
N SER A 136 5.52 1.03 12.71
CA SER A 136 6.65 1.03 13.63
C SER A 136 7.76 2.03 13.25
N THR A 137 7.54 2.86 12.22
CA THR A 137 8.52 3.78 11.61
C THR A 137 8.29 5.24 11.94
#